data_AF-A0A8T4J719-F1
#
_entry.id   AF-A0A8T4J719-F1
#
_cell.length_a   1.000
_cell.length_b   1.000
_cell.length_c   1.000
_cell.angle_alpha   90.00
_cell.angle_beta   90.00
_cell.angle_gamma   90.00
#
_symmetry.space_group_name_H-M   'P 1'
#
loop_
_entity.id
_entity.type
_entity.pdbx_description
1 polymer ?
#
loop_
_entity_poly.entity_id
_entity_poly.type
_entity_poly.pdbx_seq_one_letter_code
_entity_poly.pdbx_strand_id
1 'polypeptide(L)'
;MATGRNHRPATTSRSRGIPEATVARLPLYLRALTALSERSVPTVSSEELATAAGVNSAKLRKDFSYLGSYGTRGVGYDVEYLVYQISRELGLTQDWPVVIVGIGNLGAALANYGGFASRGFRVAALIDADPGLAGKPVAGIAVQHTDELEKIISDNGVSIGVIATPAGAAQQVCDRLVAAGITSILNFAPTVLSVPEGVDVRKVDLSIELQILAFHEQRKAGEEAPEEEETAPPAAPPAAAVTKRAEKRAEAADADKRADKRTESGPDGDVPAVMPA
;
A
#
# COMPACT_ATOMS: atom_id res chain seq x y z
N MET A 1 -42.91 36.16 -20.28
CA MET A 1 -41.44 36.01 -20.31
C MET A 1 -40.83 36.90 -19.22
N ALA A 2 -40.04 36.35 -18.31
CA ALA A 2 -39.11 37.08 -17.45
C ALA A 2 -38.07 36.07 -16.95
N THR A 3 -36.84 36.13 -17.45
CA THR A 3 -35.80 35.14 -17.17
C THR A 3 -35.05 35.47 -15.88
N GLY A 4 -35.40 34.76 -14.80
CA GLY A 4 -34.68 34.83 -13.52
C GLY A 4 -33.24 34.34 -13.67
N ARG A 5 -32.30 35.28 -13.82
CA ARG A 5 -30.87 35.00 -13.96
C ARG A 5 -30.26 34.66 -12.59
N ASN A 6 -30.41 33.42 -12.15
CA ASN A 6 -29.84 32.95 -10.89
C ASN A 6 -28.31 33.12 -10.89
N HIS A 7 -27.83 33.96 -9.98
CA HIS A 7 -26.42 34.21 -9.75
C HIS A 7 -25.82 32.99 -9.04
N ARG A 8 -25.13 32.12 -9.80
CA ARG A 8 -24.30 31.05 -9.22
C ARG A 8 -23.09 31.73 -8.55
N PRO A 9 -22.88 31.63 -7.22
CA PRO A 9 -21.60 32.02 -6.65
C PRO A 9 -20.55 31.03 -7.14
N ALA A 10 -19.62 31.50 -7.98
CA ALA A 10 -18.46 30.70 -8.36
C ALA A 10 -17.55 30.54 -7.13
N THR A 11 -17.48 29.34 -6.57
CA THR A 11 -16.58 28.96 -5.46
C THR A 11 -15.13 28.95 -5.93
N THR A 12 -14.61 30.14 -6.21
CA THR A 12 -13.23 30.37 -6.65
C THR A 12 -12.33 30.53 -5.42
N SER A 13 -12.16 29.47 -4.65
CA SER A 13 -11.09 29.37 -3.65
C SER A 13 -10.04 28.39 -4.14
N ARG A 14 -9.21 28.83 -5.10
CA ARG A 14 -7.90 28.22 -5.27
C ARG A 14 -7.15 28.44 -3.96
N SER A 15 -7.02 27.39 -3.16
CA SER A 15 -6.02 27.34 -2.10
C SER A 15 -4.65 27.72 -2.69
N ARG A 16 -3.73 28.22 -1.86
CA ARG A 16 -2.33 28.37 -2.27
C ARG A 16 -1.78 26.95 -2.41
N GLY A 17 -1.95 26.37 -3.60
CA GLY A 17 -2.00 24.92 -3.78
C GLY A 17 -0.72 24.23 -3.35
N ILE A 18 -0.74 23.65 -2.14
CA ILE A 18 0.28 22.70 -1.70
C ILE A 18 0.21 21.52 -2.67
N PRO A 19 1.30 21.17 -3.38
CA PRO A 19 1.27 20.06 -4.32
C PRO A 19 0.88 18.75 -3.63
N GLU A 20 0.10 17.89 -4.29
CA GLU A 20 -0.34 16.62 -3.70
C GLU A 20 0.85 15.76 -3.22
N ALA A 21 1.93 15.73 -4.00
CA ALA A 21 3.17 15.07 -3.62
C ALA A 21 3.79 15.65 -2.32
N THR A 22 3.60 16.94 -2.04
CA THR A 22 3.99 17.56 -0.76
C THR A 22 3.05 17.11 0.36
N VAL A 23 1.72 17.13 0.14
CA VAL A 23 0.72 16.62 1.11
C VAL A 23 1.03 15.18 1.52
N ALA A 24 1.40 14.31 0.57
CA ALA A 24 1.80 12.93 0.84
C ALA A 24 3.07 12.80 1.70
N ARG A 25 3.94 13.82 1.76
CA ARG A 25 5.15 13.84 2.60
C ARG A 25 4.96 14.53 3.95
N LEU A 26 3.98 15.41 4.11
CA LEU A 26 3.73 16.11 5.38
C LEU A 26 3.58 15.15 6.59
N PRO A 27 2.91 13.98 6.50
CA PRO A 27 2.85 13.03 7.62
C PRO A 27 4.22 12.46 8.04
N LEU A 28 5.18 12.35 7.10
CA LEU A 28 6.54 11.89 7.40
C LEU A 28 7.31 12.96 8.18
N TYR A 29 7.14 14.23 7.80
CA TYR A 29 7.71 15.37 8.53
C TYR A 29 7.10 15.50 9.93
N LEU A 30 5.78 15.38 10.05
CA LEU A 30 5.10 15.40 11.33
C LEU A 30 5.60 14.28 12.24
N ARG A 31 5.72 13.04 11.74
CA ARG A 31 6.27 11.91 12.52
C ARG A 31 7.68 12.20 13.05
N ALA A 32 8.57 12.75 12.22
CA ALA A 32 9.92 13.10 12.63
C ALA A 32 9.95 14.24 13.67
N LEU A 33 9.10 15.26 13.49
CA LEU A 33 8.96 16.39 14.42
C LEU A 33 8.36 15.98 15.76
N THR A 34 7.35 15.10 15.78
CA THR A 34 6.78 14.55 17.04
C THR A 34 7.85 13.84 17.85
N ALA A 35 8.67 12.99 17.23
CA ALA A 35 9.77 12.29 17.91
C ALA A 35 10.89 13.24 18.42
N LEU A 36 11.03 14.44 17.83
CA LEU A 36 11.93 15.49 18.31
C LEU A 36 11.30 16.27 19.48
N SER A 37 10.00 16.54 19.42
CA SER A 37 9.21 17.20 20.47
C SER A 37 9.11 16.33 21.74
N GLU A 38 8.89 15.02 21.61
CA GLU A 38 8.93 14.04 22.70
C GLU A 38 10.29 14.00 23.43
N ARG A 39 11.37 14.40 22.73
CA ARG A 39 12.73 14.55 23.26
C ARG A 39 13.05 15.98 23.74
N SER A 40 12.06 16.87 23.76
CA SER A 40 12.19 18.29 24.10
C SER A 40 13.28 19.02 23.30
N VAL A 41 13.47 18.65 22.02
CA VAL A 41 14.36 19.37 21.10
C VAL A 41 13.65 20.66 20.65
N PRO A 42 14.16 21.86 20.96
CA PRO A 42 13.44 23.11 20.66
C PRO A 42 13.55 23.48 19.18
N THR A 43 14.71 23.24 18.56
CA THR A 43 14.99 23.63 17.18
C THR A 43 15.69 22.51 16.41
N VAL A 44 15.39 22.36 15.12
CA VAL A 44 16.02 21.37 14.23
C VAL A 44 16.44 21.99 12.90
N SER A 45 17.59 21.59 12.35
CA SER A 45 18.00 22.03 11.03
C SER A 45 17.21 21.32 9.91
N SER A 46 17.22 21.92 8.71
CA SER A 46 16.62 21.29 7.51
C SER A 46 17.29 20.00 7.07
N GLU A 47 18.47 19.69 7.58
CA GLU A 47 19.27 18.54 7.17
C GLU A 47 19.05 17.36 8.11
N GLU A 48 19.10 17.60 9.43
CA GLU A 48 18.70 16.64 10.45
C GLU A 48 17.23 16.21 10.26
N LEU A 49 16.31 17.16 10.06
CA LEU A 49 14.89 16.84 9.90
C LEU A 49 14.62 16.08 8.60
N ALA A 50 15.32 16.42 7.52
CA ALA A 50 15.21 15.71 6.26
C ALA A 50 15.74 14.26 6.38
N THR A 51 16.84 14.08 7.10
CA THR A 51 17.41 12.77 7.42
C THR A 51 16.44 11.92 8.26
N ALA A 52 15.88 12.49 9.34
CA ALA A 52 14.90 11.82 10.19
C ALA A 52 13.58 11.47 9.46
N ALA A 53 13.20 12.27 8.45
CA ALA A 53 12.03 12.01 7.61
C ALA A 53 12.31 11.14 6.37
N GLY A 54 13.57 10.75 6.11
CA GLY A 54 13.95 9.95 4.93
C GLY A 54 13.83 10.69 3.60
N VAL A 55 14.06 12.01 3.56
CA VAL A 55 13.96 12.84 2.34
C VAL A 55 15.23 13.65 2.08
N ASN A 56 15.34 14.22 0.88
CA ASN A 56 16.37 15.22 0.57
C ASN A 56 16.02 16.59 1.18
N SER A 57 17.00 17.27 1.79
CA SER A 57 16.82 18.56 2.49
C SER A 57 16.35 19.71 1.58
N ALA A 58 16.70 19.72 0.30
CA ALA A 58 16.19 20.70 -0.67
C ALA A 58 14.70 20.46 -0.99
N LYS A 59 14.25 19.19 -1.04
CA LYS A 59 12.81 18.87 -1.14
C LYS A 59 12.05 19.35 0.10
N LEU A 60 12.57 19.08 1.30
CA LEU A 60 11.95 19.53 2.57
C LEU A 60 11.81 21.06 2.63
N ARG A 61 12.86 21.82 2.31
CA ARG A 61 12.80 23.30 2.28
C ARG A 61 11.77 23.80 1.27
N LYS A 62 11.68 23.17 0.09
CA LYS A 62 10.66 23.49 -0.92
C LYS A 62 9.25 23.19 -0.43
N ASP A 63 9.06 22.04 0.22
CA ASP A 63 7.77 21.63 0.77
C ASP A 63 7.27 22.58 1.85
N PHE A 64 8.13 22.94 2.81
CA PHE A 64 7.78 23.91 3.85
C PHE A 64 7.51 25.30 3.29
N SER A 65 8.17 25.70 2.18
CA SER A 65 7.92 27.00 1.54
C SER A 65 6.48 27.18 1.01
N TYR A 66 5.73 26.09 0.77
CA TYR A 66 4.29 26.17 0.48
C TYR A 66 3.43 26.42 1.72
N LEU A 67 3.86 25.92 2.89
CA LEU A 67 3.17 26.11 4.16
C LEU A 67 3.43 27.51 4.75
N GLY A 68 4.66 28.01 4.61
CA GLY A 68 5.05 29.34 5.09
C GLY A 68 6.58 29.49 5.26
N SER A 69 7.01 30.62 5.82
CA SER A 69 8.42 30.82 6.21
C SER A 69 8.57 30.54 7.70
N TYR A 70 8.93 29.30 8.03
CA TYR A 70 8.97 28.80 9.41
C TYR A 70 10.38 28.49 9.92
N GLY A 71 11.41 28.75 9.09
CA GLY A 71 12.81 28.53 9.44
C GLY A 71 13.61 29.81 9.41
N THR A 72 14.42 30.04 10.44
CA THR A 72 15.36 31.16 10.50
C THR A 72 16.75 30.69 10.03
N ARG A 73 17.36 31.43 9.10
CA ARG A 73 18.72 31.10 8.60
C ARG A 73 19.71 31.10 9.77
N GLY A 74 20.46 30.01 9.92
CA GLY A 74 21.42 29.82 11.01
C GLY A 74 20.84 29.29 12.33
N VAL A 75 19.52 29.21 12.47
CA VAL A 75 18.84 28.68 13.67
C VAL A 75 18.08 27.38 13.38
N GLY A 76 17.53 27.24 12.17
CA GLY A 76 16.67 26.11 11.81
C GLY A 76 15.20 26.41 12.03
N TYR A 77 14.42 25.37 12.32
CA TYR A 77 12.98 25.44 12.56
C TYR A 77 12.66 25.19 14.02
N ASP A 78 11.71 25.95 14.58
CA ASP A 78 11.07 25.64 15.86
C ASP A 78 10.23 24.35 15.72
N VAL A 79 10.48 23.38 16.61
CA VAL A 79 9.90 22.03 16.51
C VAL A 79 8.43 22.03 16.88
N GLU A 80 8.05 22.60 18.03
CA GLU A 80 6.65 22.62 18.50
C GLU A 80 5.76 23.43 17.55
N TYR A 81 6.25 24.58 17.09
CA TYR A 81 5.54 25.41 16.12
C TYR A 81 5.36 24.70 14.78
N LEU A 82 6.36 23.96 14.28
CA LEU A 82 6.18 23.15 13.07
C LEU A 82 5.23 21.96 13.27
N VAL A 83 5.25 21.28 14.43
CA VAL A 83 4.26 20.24 14.76
C VAL A 83 2.85 20.82 14.66
N TYR A 84 2.62 21.98 15.27
CA TYR A 84 1.32 22.66 15.21
C TYR A 84 0.92 23.05 13.77
N GLN A 85 1.80 23.72 13.00
CA GLN A 85 1.47 24.15 11.64
C GLN A 85 1.20 22.95 10.71
N ILE A 86 2.01 21.90 10.75
CA ILE A 86 1.80 20.73 9.88
C ILE A 86 0.54 19.96 10.31
N SER A 87 0.26 19.84 11.61
CA SER A 87 -0.98 19.22 12.10
C SER A 87 -2.21 20.00 11.65
N ARG A 88 -2.16 21.34 11.69
CA ARG A 88 -3.22 22.24 11.22
C ARG A 88 -3.45 22.11 9.71
N GLU A 89 -2.39 22.13 8.90
CA GLU A 89 -2.50 22.01 7.44
C GLU A 89 -2.91 20.59 6.97
N LEU A 90 -2.65 19.55 7.78
CA LEU A 90 -3.17 18.19 7.59
C LEU A 90 -4.58 17.98 8.17
N GLY A 91 -5.21 18.99 8.79
CA GLY A 91 -6.52 18.86 9.43
C GLY A 91 -6.54 18.05 10.73
N LEU A 92 -5.40 17.68 11.29
CA LEU A 92 -5.26 16.86 12.52
C LEU A 92 -5.44 17.66 13.82
N THR A 93 -6.12 18.81 13.75
CA THR A 93 -6.48 19.65 14.91
C THR A 93 -7.93 19.44 15.35
N GLN A 94 -8.63 18.51 14.69
CA GLN A 94 -9.97 18.04 15.01
C GLN A 94 -10.01 16.50 14.91
N ASP A 95 -10.98 15.88 15.57
CA ASP A 95 -11.24 14.45 15.41
C ASP A 95 -11.96 14.17 14.09
N TRP A 96 -11.48 13.16 13.37
CA TRP A 96 -12.09 12.57 12.19
C TRP A 96 -12.70 11.22 12.59
N PRO A 97 -14.05 11.09 12.62
CA PRO A 97 -14.70 9.82 12.93
C PRO A 97 -14.54 8.84 11.77
N VAL A 98 -14.02 7.65 12.08
CA VAL A 98 -13.67 6.59 11.11
C VAL A 98 -14.60 5.40 11.28
N VAL A 99 -15.11 4.84 10.17
CA VAL A 99 -15.74 3.52 10.15
C VAL A 99 -14.78 2.49 9.57
N ILE A 100 -14.67 1.30 10.20
CA ILE A 100 -13.92 0.17 9.67
C ILE A 100 -14.92 -0.90 9.22
N VAL A 101 -14.86 -1.29 7.95
CA VAL A 101 -15.72 -2.33 7.36
C VAL A 101 -14.89 -3.58 7.04
N GLY A 102 -15.31 -4.71 7.59
CA GLY A 102 -14.59 -6.00 7.57
C GLY A 102 -13.71 -6.17 8.81
N ILE A 103 -14.23 -6.83 9.84
CA ILE A 103 -13.60 -7.09 11.15
C ILE A 103 -13.00 -8.50 11.19
N GLY A 104 -12.37 -8.91 10.09
CA GLY A 104 -11.39 -10.00 10.10
C GLY A 104 -10.09 -9.60 10.79
N ASN A 105 -9.05 -10.43 10.68
CA ASN A 105 -7.73 -10.21 11.33
C ASN A 105 -7.19 -8.78 11.15
N LEU A 106 -7.26 -8.24 9.93
CA LEU A 106 -6.76 -6.89 9.64
C LEU A 106 -7.65 -5.79 10.23
N GLY A 107 -8.96 -5.87 10.06
CA GLY A 107 -9.89 -4.87 10.62
C GLY A 107 -9.85 -4.83 12.14
N ALA A 108 -9.75 -5.99 12.81
CA ALA A 108 -9.57 -6.08 14.25
C ALA A 108 -8.21 -5.50 14.70
N ALA A 109 -7.13 -5.73 13.95
CA ALA A 109 -5.82 -5.11 14.25
C ALA A 109 -5.85 -3.58 14.08
N LEU A 110 -6.50 -3.08 13.02
CA LEU A 110 -6.69 -1.64 12.78
C LEU A 110 -7.56 -0.99 13.86
N ALA A 111 -8.62 -1.67 14.33
CA ALA A 111 -9.47 -1.18 15.42
C ALA A 111 -8.72 -1.04 16.75
N ASN A 112 -7.79 -1.95 17.04
CA ASN A 112 -6.96 -1.91 18.25
C ASN A 112 -5.72 -0.99 18.11
N TYR A 113 -5.50 -0.34 16.96
CA TYR A 113 -4.33 0.50 16.74
C TYR A 113 -4.51 1.91 17.36
N GLY A 114 -4.06 2.07 18.61
CA GLY A 114 -4.10 3.36 19.34
C GLY A 114 -3.35 4.52 18.65
N GLY A 115 -2.52 4.24 17.64
CA GLY A 115 -1.90 5.25 16.79
C GLY A 115 -2.88 6.07 15.93
N PHE A 116 -4.13 5.61 15.76
CA PHE A 116 -5.18 6.40 15.11
C PHE A 116 -5.73 7.51 16.03
N ALA A 117 -6.15 7.16 17.24
CA ALA A 117 -6.71 8.13 18.19
C ALA A 117 -5.72 9.25 18.54
N SER A 118 -4.44 8.90 18.75
CA SER A 118 -3.35 9.88 18.99
C SER A 118 -3.05 10.83 17.83
N ARG A 119 -3.67 10.62 16.65
CA ARG A 119 -3.51 11.44 15.43
C ARG A 119 -4.81 12.09 14.98
N GLY A 120 -5.83 12.13 15.85
CA GLY A 120 -7.14 12.68 15.52
C GLY A 120 -8.01 11.78 14.65
N PHE A 121 -7.72 10.46 14.55
CA PHE A 121 -8.56 9.49 13.85
C PHE A 121 -9.30 8.64 14.87
N ARG A 122 -10.54 9.00 15.19
CA ARG A 122 -11.36 8.28 16.17
C ARG A 122 -12.12 7.16 15.48
N VAL A 123 -11.79 5.91 15.75
CA VAL A 123 -12.62 4.77 15.33
C VAL A 123 -13.99 4.91 16.01
N ALA A 124 -15.02 5.15 15.21
CA ALA A 124 -16.37 5.47 15.66
C ALA A 124 -17.31 4.27 15.54
N ALA A 125 -17.12 3.44 14.52
CA ALA A 125 -17.91 2.22 14.32
C ALA A 125 -17.09 1.12 13.64
N LEU A 126 -17.45 -0.12 13.96
CA LEU A 126 -16.93 -1.35 13.37
C LEU A 126 -18.09 -2.09 12.70
N ILE A 127 -17.91 -2.49 11.44
CA ILE A 127 -18.97 -3.07 10.61
C ILE A 127 -18.52 -4.41 10.05
N ASP A 128 -19.34 -5.44 10.18
CA ASP A 128 -19.13 -6.72 9.48
C ASP A 128 -20.44 -7.27 8.88
N ALA A 129 -20.30 -8.18 7.91
CA ALA A 129 -21.41 -8.89 7.30
C ALA A 129 -21.71 -10.24 7.98
N ASP A 130 -20.77 -10.81 8.75
CA ASP A 130 -20.99 -12.00 9.57
C ASP A 130 -21.94 -11.67 10.74
N PRO A 131 -23.18 -12.23 10.77
CA PRO A 131 -24.10 -12.03 11.89
C PRO A 131 -23.54 -12.58 13.22
N GLY A 132 -22.61 -13.54 13.15
CA GLY A 132 -21.89 -14.07 14.30
C GLY A 132 -20.88 -13.10 14.91
N LEU A 133 -20.53 -11.98 14.24
CA LEU A 133 -19.72 -10.91 14.82
C LEU A 133 -20.56 -9.77 15.41
N ALA A 134 -21.81 -9.59 14.97
CA ALA A 134 -22.68 -8.53 15.47
C ALA A 134 -22.83 -8.56 17.00
N GLY A 135 -22.70 -7.39 17.63
CA GLY A 135 -22.71 -7.20 19.08
C GLY A 135 -21.42 -7.57 19.82
N LYS A 136 -20.45 -8.26 19.19
CA LYS A 136 -19.18 -8.58 19.85
C LYS A 136 -18.32 -7.32 20.01
N PRO A 137 -17.68 -7.10 21.17
CA PRO A 137 -16.77 -5.98 21.36
C PRO A 137 -15.39 -6.26 20.73
N VAL A 138 -14.89 -5.33 19.94
CA VAL A 138 -13.52 -5.29 19.41
C VAL A 138 -12.96 -3.90 19.71
N ALA A 139 -11.79 -3.82 20.35
CA ALA A 139 -11.21 -2.56 20.85
C ALA A 139 -12.17 -1.74 21.77
N GLY A 140 -13.12 -2.41 22.43
CA GLY A 140 -14.17 -1.76 23.25
C GLY A 140 -15.38 -1.23 22.46
N ILE A 141 -15.40 -1.35 21.13
CA ILE A 141 -16.50 -0.93 20.25
C ILE A 141 -17.28 -2.17 19.82
N ALA A 142 -18.60 -2.14 19.92
CA ALA A 142 -19.45 -3.23 19.42
C ALA A 142 -19.44 -3.26 17.88
N VAL A 143 -19.17 -4.43 17.30
CA VAL A 143 -19.34 -4.65 15.85
C VAL A 143 -20.83 -4.61 15.52
N GLN A 144 -21.19 -3.82 14.52
CA GLN A 144 -22.56 -3.69 14.00
C GLN A 144 -22.67 -4.38 12.64
N HIS A 145 -23.89 -4.75 12.26
CA HIS A 145 -24.11 -5.45 11.00
C HIS A 145 -24.07 -4.49 9.80
N THR A 146 -23.61 -4.99 8.66
CA THR A 146 -23.47 -4.21 7.42
C THR A 146 -24.77 -3.59 6.94
N ASP A 147 -25.94 -4.14 7.29
CA ASP A 147 -27.24 -3.59 6.88
C ASP A 147 -27.55 -2.22 7.52
N GLU A 148 -26.87 -1.88 8.62
CA GLU A 148 -27.04 -0.59 9.33
C GLU A 148 -26.03 0.49 8.91
N LEU A 149 -25.14 0.21 7.95
CA LEU A 149 -23.99 1.07 7.57
C LEU A 149 -24.37 2.54 7.34
N GLU A 150 -25.38 2.83 6.52
CA GLU A 150 -25.79 4.21 6.17
C GLU A 150 -26.30 4.98 7.40
N LYS A 151 -27.08 4.29 8.26
CA LYS A 151 -27.56 4.85 9.52
C LYS A 151 -26.40 5.15 10.47
N ILE A 152 -25.45 4.21 10.59
CA ILE A 152 -24.28 4.34 11.46
C ILE A 152 -23.37 5.51 11.01
N ILE A 153 -23.19 5.68 9.69
CA ILE A 153 -22.43 6.81 9.12
C ILE A 153 -23.06 8.15 9.53
N SER A 154 -24.39 8.28 9.36
CA SER A 154 -25.15 9.46 9.76
C SER A 154 -25.08 9.72 11.27
N ASP A 155 -25.40 8.72 12.09
CA ASP A 155 -25.49 8.85 13.55
C ASP A 155 -24.15 9.21 14.22
N ASN A 156 -23.02 8.78 13.62
CA ASN A 156 -21.68 8.98 14.18
C ASN A 156 -20.88 10.12 13.52
N GLY A 157 -21.43 10.79 12.50
CA GLY A 157 -20.73 11.82 11.73
C GLY A 157 -19.48 11.29 11.03
N VAL A 158 -19.54 10.07 10.50
CA VAL A 158 -18.37 9.41 9.88
C VAL A 158 -17.87 10.24 8.71
N SER A 159 -16.56 10.48 8.69
CA SER A 159 -15.88 11.27 7.66
C SER A 159 -14.96 10.42 6.78
N ILE A 160 -14.46 9.28 7.30
CA ILE A 160 -13.50 8.42 6.61
C ILE A 160 -13.95 6.96 6.69
N GLY A 161 -13.97 6.27 5.55
CA GLY A 161 -14.21 4.83 5.47
C GLY A 161 -12.93 4.03 5.33
N VAL A 162 -12.77 2.96 6.12
CA VAL A 162 -11.68 1.99 5.97
C VAL A 162 -12.27 0.67 5.49
N ILE A 163 -11.82 0.18 4.33
CA ILE A 163 -12.27 -1.09 3.74
C ILE A 163 -11.19 -2.14 3.98
N ALA A 164 -11.49 -3.10 4.85
CA ALA A 164 -10.64 -4.25 5.18
C ALA A 164 -11.33 -5.60 4.85
N THR A 165 -12.29 -5.58 3.91
CA THR A 165 -13.04 -6.75 3.44
C THR A 165 -12.27 -7.57 2.40
N PRO A 166 -12.68 -8.83 2.14
CA PRO A 166 -12.25 -9.56 0.94
C PRO A 166 -12.54 -8.78 -0.36
N ALA A 167 -11.74 -9.02 -1.40
CA ALA A 167 -11.82 -8.29 -2.67
C ALA A 167 -13.21 -8.29 -3.32
N GLY A 168 -13.93 -9.42 -3.28
CA GLY A 168 -15.26 -9.55 -3.89
C GLY A 168 -16.36 -8.69 -3.26
N ALA A 169 -16.19 -8.26 -2.00
CA ALA A 169 -17.14 -7.38 -1.30
C ALA A 169 -16.73 -5.90 -1.33
N ALA A 170 -15.47 -5.60 -1.65
CA ALA A 170 -14.89 -4.28 -1.44
C ALA A 170 -15.53 -3.17 -2.30
N GLN A 171 -15.91 -3.47 -3.55
CA GLN A 171 -16.61 -2.50 -4.40
C GLN A 171 -18.00 -2.18 -3.86
N GLN A 172 -18.79 -3.18 -3.47
CA GLN A 172 -20.12 -2.98 -2.92
C GLN A 172 -20.08 -2.14 -1.63
N VAL A 173 -19.09 -2.37 -0.77
CA VAL A 173 -18.85 -1.55 0.42
C VAL A 173 -18.46 -0.12 0.06
N CYS A 174 -17.59 0.06 -0.94
CA CYS A 174 -17.20 1.37 -1.44
C CYS A 174 -18.40 2.15 -1.99
N ASP A 175 -19.24 1.52 -2.81
CA ASP A 175 -20.44 2.13 -3.39
C ASP A 175 -21.41 2.62 -2.30
N ARG A 176 -21.60 1.83 -1.23
CA ARG A 176 -22.45 2.19 -0.09
C ARG A 176 -21.86 3.32 0.77
N LEU A 177 -20.55 3.29 1.02
CA LEU A 177 -19.84 4.39 1.70
C LEU A 177 -20.02 5.71 0.92
N VAL A 178 -19.83 5.69 -0.40
CA VAL A 178 -20.01 6.85 -1.27
C VAL A 178 -21.47 7.31 -1.31
N ALA A 179 -22.44 6.38 -1.39
CA ALA A 179 -23.86 6.70 -1.35
C ALA A 179 -24.30 7.33 -0.01
N ALA A 180 -23.64 6.96 1.10
CA ALA A 180 -23.81 7.58 2.41
C ALA A 180 -23.05 8.92 2.58
N GLY A 181 -22.36 9.39 1.54
CA GLY A 181 -21.66 10.69 1.53
C GLY A 181 -20.17 10.65 1.93
N ILE A 182 -19.56 9.47 2.11
CA ILE A 182 -18.14 9.35 2.42
C ILE A 182 -17.30 9.61 1.16
N THR A 183 -16.51 10.69 1.17
CA THR A 183 -15.63 11.08 0.07
C THR A 183 -14.16 10.72 0.30
N SER A 184 -13.80 10.11 1.44
CA SER A 184 -12.42 9.72 1.76
C SER A 184 -12.36 8.27 2.24
N ILE A 185 -11.69 7.42 1.44
CA ILE A 185 -11.66 5.97 1.64
C ILE A 185 -10.22 5.45 1.70
N LEU A 186 -9.90 4.67 2.73
CA LEU A 186 -8.66 3.92 2.88
C LEU A 186 -8.93 2.44 2.57
N ASN A 187 -8.41 1.96 1.44
CA ASN A 187 -8.67 0.63 0.93
C ASN A 187 -7.50 -0.32 1.18
N PHE A 188 -7.71 -1.34 2.01
CA PHE A 188 -6.80 -2.47 2.22
C PHE A 188 -7.21 -3.73 1.43
N ALA A 189 -8.38 -3.75 0.78
CA ALA A 189 -8.77 -4.89 -0.03
C ALA A 189 -7.84 -5.02 -1.25
N PRO A 190 -7.44 -6.25 -1.66
CA PRO A 190 -6.51 -6.47 -2.78
C PRO A 190 -7.22 -6.34 -4.13
N THR A 191 -7.87 -5.20 -4.36
CA THR A 191 -8.54 -4.82 -5.60
C THR A 191 -8.44 -3.30 -5.83
N VAL A 192 -8.66 -2.86 -7.07
CA VAL A 192 -8.81 -1.45 -7.41
C VAL A 192 -10.29 -1.11 -7.37
N LEU A 193 -10.65 -0.04 -6.67
CA LEU A 193 -12.03 0.42 -6.54
C LEU A 193 -12.35 1.44 -7.65
N SER A 194 -13.53 1.34 -8.23
CA SER A 194 -14.10 2.38 -9.08
C SER A 194 -14.88 3.37 -8.20
N VAL A 195 -14.67 4.67 -8.39
CA VAL A 195 -15.35 5.73 -7.63
C VAL A 195 -15.69 6.91 -8.53
N PRO A 196 -16.74 7.70 -8.21
CA PRO A 196 -17.05 8.93 -8.93
C PRO A 196 -16.02 10.05 -8.65
N GLU A 197 -16.05 11.09 -9.48
CA GLU A 197 -15.25 12.30 -9.28
C GLU A 197 -15.54 12.95 -7.92
N GLY A 198 -14.49 13.38 -7.21
CA GLY A 198 -14.59 13.96 -5.87
C GLY A 198 -14.52 12.97 -4.71
N VAL A 199 -14.32 11.67 -4.97
CA VAL A 199 -14.02 10.65 -3.95
C VAL A 199 -12.55 10.28 -4.00
N ASP A 200 -11.84 10.51 -2.90
CA ASP A 200 -10.42 10.16 -2.73
C ASP A 200 -10.29 8.73 -2.18
N VAL A 201 -9.64 7.84 -2.93
CA VAL A 201 -9.30 6.48 -2.49
C VAL A 201 -7.79 6.34 -2.33
N ARG A 202 -7.31 6.06 -1.13
CA ARG A 202 -5.93 5.63 -0.89
C ARG A 202 -5.88 4.10 -0.73
N LYS A 203 -5.23 3.41 -1.67
CA LYS A 203 -4.93 1.99 -1.54
C LYS A 203 -3.71 1.79 -0.63
N VAL A 204 -3.77 0.81 0.26
CA VAL A 204 -2.61 0.29 1.01
C VAL A 204 -2.41 -1.17 0.62
N ASP A 205 -1.22 -1.50 0.12
CA ASP A 205 -0.86 -2.85 -0.31
C ASP A 205 0.51 -3.24 0.25
N LEU A 206 0.49 -3.86 1.43
CA LEU A 206 1.70 -4.28 2.14
C LEU A 206 2.53 -5.30 1.33
N SER A 207 1.92 -6.01 0.38
CA SER A 207 2.61 -6.97 -0.48
C SER A 207 3.53 -6.27 -1.49
N ILE A 208 3.08 -5.13 -2.04
CA ILE A 208 3.87 -4.31 -2.97
C ILE A 208 5.08 -3.71 -2.23
N GLU A 209 4.90 -3.22 -1.00
CA GLU A 209 6.00 -2.71 -0.18
C GLU A 209 7.06 -3.80 0.10
N LEU A 210 6.64 -5.03 0.41
CA LEU A 210 7.54 -6.17 0.59
C LEU A 210 8.25 -6.57 -0.72
N GLN A 211 7.60 -6.47 -1.88
CA GLN A 211 8.24 -6.71 -3.18
C GLN A 211 9.33 -5.67 -3.49
N ILE A 212 9.11 -4.40 -3.14
CA ILE A 212 10.11 -3.33 -3.27
C ILE A 212 11.32 -3.61 -2.36
N LEU A 213 11.10 -4.08 -1.12
CA LEU A 213 12.18 -4.48 -0.22
C LEU A 213 12.94 -5.71 -0.76
N ALA A 214 12.24 -6.72 -1.27
CA ALA A 214 12.86 -7.91 -1.85
C ALA A 214 13.77 -7.58 -3.05
N PHE A 215 13.37 -6.62 -3.90
CA PHE A 215 14.23 -6.11 -4.97
C PHE A 215 15.53 -5.47 -4.45
N HIS A 216 15.47 -4.69 -3.37
CA HIS A 216 16.66 -4.11 -2.76
C HIS A 216 17.56 -5.16 -2.10
N GLU A 217 17.00 -6.14 -1.39
CA GLU A 217 17.79 -7.23 -0.80
C GLU A 217 18.48 -8.10 -1.86
N GLN A 218 17.79 -8.42 -2.96
CA GLN A 218 18.39 -9.14 -4.09
C GLN A 218 19.58 -8.37 -4.69
N ARG A 219 19.49 -7.04 -4.79
CA ARG A 219 20.59 -6.21 -5.29
C ARG A 219 21.81 -6.21 -4.36
N LYS A 220 21.60 -6.07 -3.04
CA LYS A 220 22.70 -6.17 -2.05
C LYS A 220 23.42 -7.51 -2.17
N ALA A 221 22.66 -8.61 -2.20
CA ALA A 221 23.22 -9.95 -2.32
C ALA A 221 23.95 -10.19 -3.67
N GLY A 222 23.55 -9.50 -4.75
CA GLY A 222 24.23 -9.53 -6.04
C GLY A 222 25.48 -8.64 -6.12
N GLU A 223 25.59 -7.62 -5.26
CA GLU A 223 26.77 -6.73 -5.13
C GLU A 223 27.84 -7.33 -4.18
N GLU A 224 27.54 -8.43 -3.47
CA GLU A 224 28.46 -9.18 -2.59
C GLU A 224 29.05 -10.46 -3.22
N ALA A 225 28.72 -10.78 -4.48
CA ALA A 225 29.34 -11.90 -5.19
C ALA A 225 30.81 -11.55 -5.55
N PRO A 226 31.82 -12.35 -5.13
CA PRO A 226 33.20 -12.08 -5.51
C PRO A 226 33.39 -12.17 -7.01
N GLU A 227 34.17 -11.24 -7.58
CA GLU A 227 34.80 -11.45 -8.88
C GLU A 227 35.70 -12.69 -8.77
N GLU A 228 35.30 -13.81 -9.37
CA GLU A 228 36.19 -14.97 -9.49
C GLU A 228 37.41 -14.54 -10.29
N GLU A 229 38.59 -14.54 -9.64
CA GLU A 229 39.84 -14.10 -10.23
C GLU A 229 40.08 -14.82 -11.57
N GLU A 230 40.26 -14.05 -12.64
CA GLU A 230 40.70 -14.57 -13.94
C GLU A 230 42.17 -15.00 -13.85
N THR A 231 42.43 -16.12 -13.17
CA THR A 231 43.76 -16.71 -13.07
C THR A 231 44.14 -17.28 -14.42
N ALA A 232 45.22 -16.72 -14.99
CA ALA A 232 45.78 -17.05 -16.30
C ALA A 232 45.91 -18.58 -16.56
N PRO A 233 45.82 -19.02 -17.83
CA PRO A 233 45.77 -20.45 -18.17
C PRO A 233 47.03 -21.21 -17.75
N PRO A 234 46.90 -22.47 -17.29
CA PRO A 234 48.06 -23.27 -16.87
C PRO A 234 48.96 -23.59 -18.07
N ALA A 235 50.28 -23.42 -17.86
CA ALA A 235 51.29 -23.76 -18.85
C ALA A 235 51.29 -25.26 -19.19
N ALA A 236 51.62 -25.57 -20.45
CA ALA A 236 51.58 -26.94 -20.97
C ALA A 236 52.56 -27.90 -20.25
N PRO A 237 52.20 -29.18 -20.08
CA PRO A 237 53.08 -30.18 -19.47
C PRO A 237 54.17 -30.67 -20.46
N PRO A 238 55.35 -31.10 -19.97
CA PRO A 238 56.34 -31.79 -20.79
C PRO A 238 55.88 -33.20 -21.17
N ALA A 239 56.29 -33.67 -22.35
CA ALA A 239 55.73 -34.86 -22.99
C ALA A 239 56.39 -36.20 -22.60
N ALA A 240 55.58 -37.25 -22.49
CA ALA A 240 55.96 -38.65 -22.70
C ALA A 240 54.73 -39.54 -23.00
N ALA A 241 54.93 -40.65 -23.74
CA ALA A 241 53.94 -41.68 -24.15
C ALA A 241 52.75 -41.18 -25.01
N VAL A 242 52.75 -41.24 -26.35
CA VAL A 242 52.88 -42.39 -27.29
C VAL A 242 51.66 -43.34 -27.29
N THR A 243 51.00 -43.42 -28.47
CA THR A 243 49.96 -44.38 -28.92
C THR A 243 48.64 -44.45 -28.12
N LYS A 244 47.47 -44.14 -28.69
CA LYS A 244 46.97 -44.70 -29.97
C LYS A 244 46.36 -43.64 -30.91
N ARG A 245 46.78 -43.74 -32.16
CA ARG A 245 46.25 -43.00 -33.32
C ARG A 245 45.21 -43.88 -34.03
N ALA A 246 44.42 -43.26 -34.91
CA ALA A 246 43.64 -43.89 -35.99
C ALA A 246 42.38 -44.68 -35.57
N GLU A 247 41.26 -44.62 -36.31
CA GLU A 247 40.88 -43.86 -37.52
C GLU A 247 39.31 -43.80 -37.56
N LYS A 248 38.61 -42.72 -37.98
CA LYS A 248 38.25 -42.38 -39.38
C LYS A 248 37.55 -43.58 -40.05
N ARG A 249 36.24 -43.58 -40.32
CA ARG A 249 35.49 -42.88 -41.39
C ARG A 249 34.00 -43.22 -41.13
N ALA A 250 32.99 -42.36 -41.27
CA ALA A 250 32.51 -41.71 -42.49
C ALA A 250 32.22 -42.67 -43.65
N GLU A 251 31.01 -43.25 -43.72
CA GLU A 251 30.25 -43.53 -44.97
C GLU A 251 28.80 -44.01 -44.68
N ALA A 252 27.88 -43.78 -45.65
CA ALA A 252 26.46 -44.20 -45.75
C ALA A 252 25.51 -43.82 -44.58
N ALA A 253 24.43 -43.05 -44.71
CA ALA A 253 23.49 -42.73 -45.81
C ALA A 253 22.45 -43.83 -46.17
N ASP A 254 21.19 -43.43 -46.00
CA ASP A 254 19.95 -43.90 -46.67
C ASP A 254 19.22 -45.16 -46.17
N ALA A 255 17.95 -45.30 -46.60
CA ALA A 255 16.87 -46.22 -46.22
C ALA A 255 16.13 -45.86 -44.89
N ASP A 256 15.08 -45.02 -44.82
CA ASP A 256 13.80 -44.91 -45.58
C ASP A 256 12.62 -45.70 -44.96
N LYS A 257 11.40 -45.19 -45.21
CA LYS A 257 10.05 -45.77 -45.04
C LYS A 257 9.39 -45.82 -43.65
N ARG A 258 8.59 -44.78 -43.47
CA ARG A 258 7.25 -44.80 -42.85
C ARG A 258 6.38 -46.01 -43.25
N ALA A 259 5.62 -46.53 -42.29
CA ALA A 259 4.20 -46.91 -42.40
C ALA A 259 3.60 -46.70 -40.99
N ASP A 260 2.52 -45.94 -40.73
CA ASP A 260 1.13 -46.08 -41.21
C ASP A 260 0.58 -47.47 -40.78
N LYS A 261 -0.53 -47.61 -40.04
CA LYS A 261 -1.63 -46.67 -39.72
C LYS A 261 -2.43 -47.15 -38.48
N ARG A 262 -3.38 -46.31 -38.04
CA ARG A 262 -4.63 -46.55 -37.27
C ARG A 262 -5.11 -48.03 -37.24
N THR A 263 -5.80 -48.54 -36.22
CA THR A 263 -7.15 -48.12 -35.74
C THR A 263 -7.42 -48.68 -34.30
N GLU A 264 -8.51 -48.39 -33.53
CA GLU A 264 -9.64 -47.46 -33.72
C GLU A 264 -10.15 -46.73 -32.43
N SER A 265 -11.15 -47.29 -31.71
CA SER A 265 -12.17 -46.57 -30.91
C SER A 265 -13.13 -47.51 -30.15
N GLY A 266 -13.64 -47.15 -28.96
CA GLY A 266 -14.78 -47.84 -28.30
C GLY A 266 -14.96 -47.50 -26.80
N PRO A 267 -16.19 -47.31 -26.26
CA PRO A 267 -16.41 -46.76 -24.90
C PRO A 267 -17.11 -47.71 -23.89
N ASP A 268 -17.37 -47.15 -22.69
CA ASP A 268 -18.27 -47.58 -21.59
C ASP A 268 -17.97 -48.87 -20.81
N GLY A 269 -18.19 -48.80 -19.49
CA GLY A 269 -17.89 -49.87 -18.54
C GLY A 269 -18.10 -49.46 -17.07
N ASP A 270 -19.35 -49.19 -16.71
CA ASP A 270 -19.83 -49.01 -15.34
C ASP A 270 -19.58 -50.26 -14.46
N VAL A 271 -19.29 -50.11 -13.16
CA VAL A 271 -19.96 -50.66 -11.93
C VAL A 271 -19.00 -50.55 -10.71
N PRO A 272 -19.42 -50.05 -9.52
CA PRO A 272 -18.55 -49.90 -8.33
C PRO A 272 -18.67 -51.04 -7.29
N ALA A 273 -17.73 -51.13 -6.31
CA ALA A 273 -17.83 -52.06 -5.18
C ALA A 273 -17.02 -51.67 -3.89
N VAL A 274 -17.75 -51.56 -2.76
CA VAL A 274 -17.42 -52.12 -1.42
C VAL A 274 -16.38 -51.41 -0.50
N MET A 275 -16.92 -50.65 0.46
CA MET A 275 -16.51 -50.59 1.89
C MET A 275 -16.99 -51.88 2.64
N PRO A 276 -16.63 -52.20 3.91
CA PRO A 276 -16.00 -51.37 4.96
C PRO A 276 -14.92 -52.04 5.85
N ALA A 277 -14.29 -51.24 6.72
CA ALA A 277 -14.09 -51.51 8.15
C ALA A 277 -13.75 -50.19 8.88
#